data_AF-A0A817JYS2-F1
#
_entry.id   AF-A0A817JYS2-F1
#
_cell.length_a   1.000
_cell.length_b   1.000
_cell.length_c   1.000
_cell.angle_alpha   90.00
_cell.angle_beta   90.00
_cell.angle_gamma   90.00
#
_symmetry.space_group_name_H-M   'P 1'
#
loop_
_entity.id
_entity.type
_entity.pdbx_description
1 polymer ?
#
loop_
_entity_poly.entity_id
_entity_poly.type
_entity_poly.pdbx_seq_one_letter_code
_entity_poly.pdbx_strand_id
1 'polypeptide(L)'
;MNWFIETKWEYDTISNKDLFIICNLKTGSNDQVLSKKLHILLDHSRMRIRKGEITHLLGETIDSTARIDQQRQRLQELASKLPSPKQTGPHIVLIDTQNLKVAKHECEGESLIRMACGNTNTVTAGQDMRPSENNTFRQYFAITHIIFSKKPTVLPEILQQKRSVPVEKPISVANLTVFYQIHDGSWRECQDVAIAPIAIRNEEPKWLTDSIINIEPDKLFSFMIRGNIRLKGEPGTDNQTRARIHKSLPQPFKLKIVITDNFTKQCSLVVEQLNKPIDLITRESFLKSNQSYINELVAFIYADDCEHDERVFMAMYLNKENELVLKSPGSYFYNFERKALRTMEFNARQNQTPEINLDRMHYQYAGQETKAFAIFDPETYMFYAIRFELSTSTSKTEETVLIPIEKIK
;
A
#
# COMPACT_ATOMS: atom_id res chain seq x y z
N MET A 1 10.16 15.56 -52.68
CA MET A 1 10.87 16.63 -51.93
C MET A 1 12.35 16.33 -52.02
N ASN A 2 13.09 17.08 -52.83
CA ASN A 2 14.54 16.89 -52.95
C ASN A 2 15.21 17.66 -51.81
N TRP A 3 15.78 16.93 -50.87
CA TRP A 3 16.71 17.45 -49.88
C TRP A 3 18.11 16.97 -50.27
N PHE A 4 19.09 17.84 -50.14
CA PHE A 4 20.50 17.44 -50.22
C PHE A 4 21.20 17.93 -48.96
N ILE A 5 22.10 17.08 -48.47
CA ILE A 5 23.00 17.41 -47.37
C ILE A 5 24.35 17.69 -48.01
N GLU A 6 24.77 18.95 -47.97
CA GLU A 6 26.14 19.29 -48.33
C GLU A 6 26.98 19.21 -47.06
N THR A 7 28.01 18.36 -47.08
CA THR A 7 28.97 18.22 -45.98
C THR A 7 30.29 18.84 -46.41
N LYS A 8 30.74 19.86 -45.66
CA LYS A 8 32.07 20.42 -45.81
C LYS A 8 32.92 20.01 -44.61
N TRP A 9 34.09 19.48 -44.89
CA TRP A 9 35.09 19.11 -43.90
C TRP A 9 36.08 20.26 -43.78
N GLU A 10 36.21 20.82 -42.58
CA GLU A 10 37.26 21.76 -42.26
C GLU A 10 38.17 21.14 -41.21
N TYR A 11 39.43 20.92 -41.58
CA TYR A 11 40.47 20.42 -40.70
C TYR A 11 41.34 21.59 -40.27
N ASP A 12 41.40 21.88 -38.97
CA ASP A 12 42.32 22.89 -38.46
C ASP A 12 43.74 22.30 -38.41
N THR A 13 44.53 22.66 -39.40
CA THR A 13 45.93 22.20 -39.55
C THR A 13 46.85 22.74 -38.45
N ILE A 14 46.43 23.74 -37.66
CA ILE A 14 47.23 24.31 -36.58
C ILE A 14 47.01 23.53 -35.27
N SER A 15 45.78 23.09 -34.99
CA SER A 15 45.46 22.42 -33.71
C SER A 15 45.62 20.89 -33.74
N ASN A 16 45.58 20.26 -34.92
CA ASN A 16 45.67 18.79 -35.13
C ASN A 16 44.70 17.97 -34.25
N LYS A 17 43.64 18.59 -33.70
CA LYS A 17 42.74 17.99 -32.69
C LYS A 17 41.25 18.19 -32.99
N ASP A 18 40.93 19.10 -33.91
CA ASP A 18 39.55 19.55 -34.13
C ASP A 18 39.09 19.20 -35.55
N LEU A 19 37.96 18.48 -35.63
CA LEU A 19 37.27 18.17 -36.87
C LEU A 19 35.90 18.86 -36.87
N PHE A 20 35.63 19.66 -37.90
CA PHE A 20 34.33 20.29 -38.08
C PHE A 20 33.57 19.65 -39.24
N ILE A 21 32.34 19.20 -38.97
CA ILE A 21 31.39 18.79 -40.01
C ILE A 21 30.34 19.89 -40.11
N ILE A 22 30.33 20.61 -41.23
CA ILE A 22 29.30 21.60 -41.53
C ILE A 22 28.26 20.90 -42.39
N CYS A 23 27.05 20.76 -41.88
CA CYS A 23 25.92 20.20 -42.62
C CYS A 23 25.00 21.35 -43.06
N ASN A 24 24.89 21.56 -44.36
CA ASN A 24 23.91 22.47 -44.93
C ASN A 24 22.73 21.65 -45.46
N LEU A 25 21.54 21.91 -44.92
CA LEU A 25 20.29 21.33 -45.40
C LEU A 25 19.55 22.39 -46.23
N LYS A 26 19.35 22.10 -47.52
CA LYS A 26 18.52 22.93 -48.41
C LYS A 26 17.26 22.16 -48.78
N THR A 27 16.10 22.71 -48.45
CA THR A 27 14.79 22.16 -48.84
C THR A 27 14.30 22.87 -50.10
N GLY A 28 14.06 22.11 -51.17
CA GLY A 28 13.92 22.58 -52.55
C GLY A 28 12.73 23.48 -52.93
N SER A 29 12.21 24.32 -52.04
CA SER A 29 11.22 25.34 -52.39
C SER A 29 11.42 26.71 -51.72
N ASN A 30 12.34 26.85 -50.77
CA ASN A 30 12.71 28.13 -50.16
C ASN A 30 14.24 28.29 -50.20
N ASP A 31 14.73 29.50 -50.47
CA ASP A 31 16.16 29.85 -50.40
C ASP A 31 16.74 29.85 -48.97
N GLN A 32 16.01 29.29 -48.00
CA GLN A 32 16.50 29.06 -46.65
C GLN A 32 17.47 27.88 -46.63
N VAL A 33 18.74 28.19 -46.34
CA VAL A 33 19.78 27.20 -46.05
C VAL A 33 19.92 27.10 -44.53
N LEU A 34 19.56 25.95 -43.95
CA LEU A 34 19.83 25.67 -42.55
C LEU A 34 21.25 25.11 -42.42
N SER A 35 22.18 25.92 -41.87
CA SER A 35 23.55 25.49 -41.61
C SER A 35 23.70 25.08 -40.14
N LYS A 36 24.08 23.83 -39.89
CA LYS A 36 24.47 23.36 -38.54
C LYS A 36 25.94 22.95 -38.56
N LYS A 37 26.74 23.53 -37.66
CA LYS A 37 28.16 23.17 -37.48
C LYS A 37 28.29 22.19 -36.31
N LEU A 38 28.65 20.95 -36.63
CA LEU A 38 28.99 19.93 -35.64
C LEU A 38 30.47 20.04 -35.32
N HIS A 39 30.80 20.31 -34.05
CA HIS A 39 32.18 20.31 -33.58
C HIS A 39 32.50 18.93 -32.99
N ILE A 40 33.50 18.24 -33.57
CA ILE A 40 33.94 16.92 -33.15
C ILE A 40 35.39 17.03 -32.65
N LEU A 41 35.58 16.81 -31.35
CA LEU A 41 36.90 16.66 -30.75
C LEU A 41 37.35 15.20 -30.85
N LEU A 42 38.47 14.97 -31.55
CA LEU A 42 39.01 13.63 -31.76
C LEU A 42 40.13 13.33 -30.77
N ASP A 43 40.09 12.14 -30.14
CA ASP A 43 41.24 11.59 -29.43
C ASP A 43 42.08 10.75 -30.39
N HIS A 44 43.09 11.39 -30.99
CA HIS A 44 43.98 10.76 -31.95
C HIS A 44 44.75 9.54 -31.39
N SER A 45 44.96 9.48 -30.07
CA SER A 45 45.67 8.34 -29.45
C SER A 45 44.84 7.06 -29.42
N ARG A 46 43.51 7.17 -29.53
CA ARG A 46 42.57 6.05 -29.38
C ARG A 46 41.63 5.88 -30.56
N MET A 47 41.75 6.70 -31.61
CA MET A 47 40.84 6.73 -32.77
C MET A 47 39.36 6.81 -32.34
N ARG A 48 39.03 7.61 -31.32
CA ARG A 48 37.67 7.72 -30.75
C ARG A 48 37.24 9.18 -30.63
N ILE A 49 35.93 9.41 -30.77
CA ILE A 49 35.30 10.72 -30.55
C ILE A 49 35.25 10.99 -29.05
N ARG A 50 35.83 12.10 -28.60
CA ARG A 50 35.88 12.49 -27.17
C ARG A 50 34.66 13.32 -26.75
N LYS A 51 34.20 14.21 -27.63
CA LYS A 51 33.07 15.11 -27.40
C LYS A 51 32.50 15.57 -28.74
N GLY A 52 31.18 15.52 -28.90
CA GLY A 52 30.47 16.09 -30.03
C GLY A 52 29.48 17.14 -29.53
N GLU A 53 29.66 18.40 -29.91
CA GLU A 53 28.75 19.49 -29.55
C GLU A 53 28.18 20.15 -30.80
N ILE A 54 26.86 20.37 -30.80
CA ILE A 54 26.18 21.11 -31.86
C ILE A 54 26.25 22.59 -31.48
N THR A 55 27.11 23.35 -32.15
CA THR A 55 27.16 24.80 -32.03
C THR A 55 26.28 25.40 -33.12
N HIS A 56 25.17 26.04 -32.74
CA HIS A 56 24.34 26.84 -33.64
C HIS A 56 25.14 28.05 -34.13
N LEU A 57 25.28 28.22 -35.44
CA LEU A 57 25.71 29.49 -36.02
C LEU A 57 24.47 30.38 -36.17
N LEU A 58 24.56 31.58 -35.60
CA LEU A 58 23.53 32.61 -35.58
C LEU A 58 23.00 32.93 -36.98
N GLY A 59 21.68 32.93 -37.11
CA GLY A 59 20.97 33.29 -38.33
C GLY A 59 19.48 32.93 -38.24
N GLU A 60 18.80 33.56 -37.28
CA GLU A 60 17.34 33.83 -37.19
C GLU A 60 16.99 33.94 -35.69
N THR A 61 16.73 35.15 -35.22
CA THR A 61 15.93 35.40 -34.02
C THR A 61 14.51 34.89 -34.29
N ILE A 62 14.32 33.58 -34.26
CA ILE A 62 12.99 33.00 -34.08
C ILE A 62 12.60 33.36 -32.66
N ASP A 63 11.57 34.19 -32.53
CA ASP A 63 11.00 34.65 -31.27
C ASP A 63 10.72 33.44 -30.36
N SER A 64 11.66 33.14 -29.47
CA SER A 64 11.63 31.97 -28.59
C SER A 64 10.39 31.98 -27.72
N THR A 65 9.85 33.18 -27.46
CA THR A 65 8.65 33.44 -26.68
C THR A 65 7.41 32.90 -27.37
N ALA A 66 7.20 33.24 -28.65
CA ALA A 66 6.05 32.80 -29.43
C ALA A 66 5.96 31.27 -29.57
N ARG A 67 7.11 30.60 -29.71
CA ARG A 67 7.18 29.13 -29.79
C ARG A 67 6.87 28.45 -28.46
N ILE A 68 7.34 29.02 -27.35
CA ILE A 68 7.03 28.53 -25.99
C ILE A 68 5.53 28.69 -25.71
N ASP A 69 4.94 29.81 -26.09
CA ASP A 69 3.51 30.07 -25.88
C ASP A 69 2.62 29.13 -26.72
N GLN A 70 2.99 28.86 -27.97
CA GLN A 70 2.32 27.85 -28.79
C GLN A 70 2.40 26.45 -28.18
N GLN A 71 3.58 26.07 -27.66
CA GLN A 71 3.75 24.78 -27.00
C GLN A 71 2.90 24.67 -25.72
N ARG A 72 2.81 25.75 -24.94
CA ARG A 72 1.94 25.83 -23.76
C ARG A 72 0.47 25.71 -24.10
N GLN A 73 0.01 26.43 -25.13
CA GLN A 73 -1.37 26.32 -25.61
C GLN A 73 -1.69 24.90 -26.07
N ARG A 74 -0.77 24.26 -26.82
CA ARG A 74 -0.95 22.86 -27.24
C ARG A 74 -1.00 21.89 -26.05
N LEU A 75 -0.15 22.08 -25.04
CA LEU A 75 -0.20 21.29 -23.81
C LEU A 75 -1.51 21.47 -23.05
N GLN A 76 -2.04 22.69 -22.96
CA GLN A 76 -3.35 22.97 -22.35
C GLN A 76 -4.49 22.28 -23.13
N GLU A 77 -4.43 22.31 -24.46
CA GLU A 77 -5.39 21.61 -25.32
C GLU A 77 -5.34 20.10 -25.07
N LEU A 78 -4.15 19.50 -25.08
CA LEU A 78 -3.94 18.07 -24.83
C LEU A 78 -4.38 17.67 -23.43
N ALA A 79 -4.07 18.50 -22.42
CA ALA A 79 -4.51 18.33 -21.05
C ALA A 79 -6.03 18.25 -20.93
N SER A 80 -6.75 19.13 -21.64
CA SER A 80 -8.21 19.17 -21.60
C SER A 80 -8.89 17.95 -22.23
N LYS A 81 -8.15 17.19 -23.06
CA LYS A 81 -8.63 15.98 -23.74
C LYS A 81 -8.27 14.69 -23.00
N LEU A 82 -7.52 14.77 -21.89
CA LEU A 82 -7.17 13.57 -21.14
C LEU A 82 -8.42 12.92 -20.52
N PRO A 83 -8.51 11.58 -20.57
CA PRO A 83 -9.61 10.89 -19.92
C PRO A 83 -9.52 11.08 -18.40
N SER A 84 -10.67 11.22 -17.74
CA SER A 84 -10.73 11.18 -16.28
C SER A 84 -10.16 9.86 -15.75
N PRO A 85 -9.53 9.85 -14.56
CA PRO A 85 -9.09 8.62 -13.92
C PRO A 85 -10.22 7.60 -13.84
N LYS A 86 -9.97 6.36 -14.25
CA LYS A 86 -10.92 5.26 -14.18
C LYS A 86 -10.46 4.30 -13.10
N GLN A 87 -11.30 4.13 -12.09
CA GLN A 87 -11.07 3.17 -11.02
C GLN A 87 -12.28 2.24 -10.93
N THR A 88 -12.01 0.94 -10.90
CA THR A 88 -13.04 -0.11 -10.85
C THR A 88 -12.67 -1.16 -9.81
N GLY A 89 -13.67 -1.70 -9.13
CA GLY A 89 -13.49 -2.66 -8.04
C GLY A 89 -13.65 -2.04 -6.65
N PRO A 90 -13.54 -2.86 -5.59
CA PRO A 90 -13.62 -2.40 -4.21
C PRO A 90 -12.34 -1.68 -3.77
N HIS A 91 -12.45 -0.89 -2.69
CA HIS A 91 -11.33 -0.19 -2.05
C HIS A 91 -11.22 -0.58 -0.58
N ILE A 92 -9.99 -0.57 -0.06
CA ILE A 92 -9.73 -0.80 1.35
C ILE A 92 -9.96 0.52 2.09
N VAL A 93 -10.96 0.53 2.97
CA VAL A 93 -11.25 1.68 3.83
C VAL A 93 -10.26 1.73 4.99
N LEU A 94 -9.46 2.79 5.05
CA LEU A 94 -8.59 3.07 6.19
C LEU A 94 -9.44 3.69 7.32
N ILE A 95 -9.75 2.90 8.34
CA ILE A 95 -10.52 3.35 9.51
C ILE A 95 -9.56 4.04 10.48
N ASP A 96 -9.86 5.28 10.86
CA ASP A 96 -9.15 5.98 11.93
C ASP A 96 -9.59 5.44 13.30
N THR A 97 -8.67 4.78 14.01
CA THR A 97 -8.96 4.07 15.27
C THR A 97 -9.13 4.96 16.50
N GLN A 98 -9.06 6.29 16.38
CA GLN A 98 -8.95 7.18 17.54
C GLN A 98 -10.15 7.20 18.49
N ASN A 99 -11.33 6.64 18.14
CA ASN A 99 -12.53 6.71 18.98
C ASN A 99 -13.29 5.39 19.20
N LEU A 100 -12.67 4.23 18.96
CA LEU A 100 -13.36 2.95 19.14
C LEU A 100 -13.26 2.44 20.57
N LYS A 101 -14.12 3.00 21.45
CA LYS A 101 -14.52 2.30 22.68
C LYS A 101 -15.48 1.19 22.30
N VAL A 102 -15.01 -0.04 22.27
CA VAL A 102 -15.90 -1.19 22.32
C VAL A 102 -15.69 -1.87 23.67
N ALA A 103 -16.72 -1.79 24.51
CA ALA A 103 -17.45 -2.99 24.88
C ALA A 103 -18.66 -2.63 25.77
N LYS A 104 -19.86 -2.93 25.25
CA LYS A 104 -21.05 -3.08 26.09
C LYS A 104 -20.91 -4.41 26.81
N HIS A 105 -20.88 -4.40 28.14
CA HIS A 105 -20.73 -5.60 28.96
C HIS A 105 -22.05 -5.90 29.68
N GLU A 106 -22.69 -7.00 29.30
CA GLU A 106 -23.78 -7.59 30.06
C GLU A 106 -23.39 -9.07 30.28
N CYS A 107 -23.00 -9.46 31.51
CA CYS A 107 -22.96 -10.90 31.86
C CYS A 107 -24.41 -11.34 32.00
N GLU A 108 -24.81 -12.25 31.13
CA GLU A 108 -26.12 -12.87 31.17
C GLU A 108 -25.98 -14.29 31.72
N GLY A 109 -26.87 -14.67 32.63
CA GLY A 109 -27.00 -16.04 33.10
C GLY A 109 -27.23 -16.19 34.60
N GLU A 110 -27.50 -17.43 34.98
CA GLU A 110 -27.94 -17.84 36.32
C GLU A 110 -26.79 -18.21 37.26
N SER A 111 -25.56 -18.37 36.74
CA SER A 111 -24.39 -18.63 37.59
C SER A 111 -24.12 -17.46 38.52
N LEU A 112 -23.67 -17.77 39.75
CA LEU A 112 -23.19 -16.75 40.69
C LEU A 112 -21.79 -16.25 40.31
N ILE A 113 -21.09 -16.94 39.40
CA ILE A 113 -19.85 -16.42 38.81
C ILE A 113 -20.21 -15.37 37.76
N ARG A 114 -19.71 -14.15 37.96
CA ARG A 114 -19.81 -13.03 37.04
C ARG A 114 -18.48 -12.84 36.33
N MET A 115 -18.57 -12.60 35.02
CA MET A 115 -17.43 -12.26 34.16
C MET A 115 -17.52 -10.80 33.75
N ALA A 116 -16.38 -10.11 33.72
CA ALA A 116 -16.26 -8.76 33.17
C ALA A 116 -14.92 -8.62 32.43
N CYS A 117 -14.85 -7.70 31.46
CA CYS A 117 -13.55 -7.33 30.90
C CYS A 117 -12.89 -6.27 31.80
N GLY A 118 -11.62 -6.47 32.12
CA GLY A 118 -10.82 -5.42 32.74
C GLY A 118 -10.62 -4.23 31.81
N ASN A 119 -10.30 -3.06 32.37
CA ASN A 119 -10.06 -1.83 31.61
C ASN A 119 -8.91 -1.93 30.59
N THR A 120 -8.05 -2.95 30.72
CA THR A 120 -6.91 -3.24 29.85
C THR A 120 -7.12 -4.52 29.02
N ASN A 121 -8.36 -5.02 28.92
CA ASN A 121 -8.67 -6.17 28.08
C ASN A 121 -8.23 -5.89 26.64
N THR A 122 -7.57 -6.89 26.06
CA THR A 122 -7.22 -6.91 24.65
C THR A 122 -7.58 -8.26 24.08
N VAL A 123 -8.20 -8.29 22.91
CA VAL A 123 -8.26 -9.49 22.08
C VAL A 123 -7.13 -9.40 21.06
N THR A 124 -6.18 -10.30 21.17
CA THR A 124 -5.11 -10.46 20.18
C THR A 124 -5.50 -11.56 19.22
N ALA A 125 -5.22 -11.36 17.94
CA ALA A 125 -5.49 -12.31 16.87
C ALA A 125 -4.18 -12.73 16.19
N GLY A 126 -4.16 -13.95 15.65
CA GLY A 126 -3.06 -14.49 14.87
C GLY A 126 -3.57 -15.51 13.86
N GLN A 127 -2.83 -15.75 12.78
CA GLN A 127 -3.15 -16.76 11.77
C GLN A 127 -1.95 -17.68 11.55
N ASP A 128 -2.19 -18.91 11.09
CA ASP A 128 -1.10 -19.78 10.61
C ASP A 128 -0.29 -19.09 9.51
N MET A 129 0.98 -19.48 9.35
CA MET A 129 1.82 -18.93 8.26
C MET A 129 1.44 -19.49 6.88
N ARG A 130 0.83 -20.68 6.84
CA ARG A 130 0.47 -21.40 5.62
C ARG A 130 -0.81 -22.19 5.86
N PRO A 131 -1.63 -22.40 4.82
CA PRO A 131 -2.75 -23.31 4.93
C PRO A 131 -2.26 -24.75 5.14
N SER A 132 -3.04 -25.52 5.89
CA SER A 132 -2.95 -26.97 6.00
C SER A 132 -3.64 -27.65 4.81
N GLU A 133 -3.56 -28.99 4.77
CA GLU A 133 -4.27 -29.82 3.79
C GLU A 133 -5.76 -29.43 3.70
N ASN A 134 -6.29 -29.35 2.47
CA ASN A 134 -7.63 -28.88 2.12
C ASN A 134 -7.87 -27.36 2.19
N ASN A 135 -6.83 -26.54 2.06
CA ASN A 135 -6.96 -25.07 2.02
C ASN A 135 -7.66 -24.53 3.27
N THR A 136 -7.22 -25.01 4.44
CA THR A 136 -7.72 -24.55 5.74
C THR A 136 -6.59 -24.06 6.62
N PHE A 137 -6.84 -23.06 7.44
CA PHE A 137 -5.86 -22.53 8.40
C PHE A 137 -6.54 -22.18 9.72
N ARG A 138 -5.73 -21.99 10.76
CA ARG A 138 -6.21 -21.57 12.09
C ARG A 138 -6.10 -20.07 12.26
N GLN A 139 -7.20 -19.46 12.70
CA GLN A 139 -7.24 -18.13 13.31
C GLN A 139 -7.17 -18.32 14.83
N TYR A 140 -6.01 -18.01 15.40
CA TYR A 140 -5.81 -17.96 16.85
C TYR A 140 -6.39 -16.67 17.43
N PHE A 141 -6.86 -16.76 18.67
CA PHE A 141 -7.19 -15.61 19.48
C PHE A 141 -6.69 -15.81 20.92
N ALA A 142 -6.41 -14.69 21.59
CA ALA A 142 -6.26 -14.65 23.04
C ALA A 142 -6.95 -13.41 23.59
N ILE A 143 -7.74 -13.60 24.64
CA ILE A 143 -8.46 -12.56 25.37
C ILE A 143 -7.77 -12.41 26.72
N THR A 144 -7.28 -11.21 27.02
CA THR A 144 -6.57 -10.92 28.27
C THR A 144 -7.45 -10.19 29.27
N HIS A 145 -7.15 -10.31 30.56
CA HIS A 145 -7.85 -9.57 31.62
C HIS A 145 -9.36 -9.82 31.70
N ILE A 146 -9.80 -11.08 31.55
CA ILE A 146 -11.17 -11.45 31.94
C ILE A 146 -11.21 -11.63 33.44
N ILE A 147 -12.06 -10.85 34.10
CA ILE A 147 -12.21 -10.83 35.55
C ILE A 147 -13.37 -11.76 35.93
N PHE A 148 -13.08 -12.76 36.74
CA PHE A 148 -14.04 -13.66 37.34
C PHE A 148 -14.28 -13.21 38.78
N SER A 149 -15.54 -13.12 39.18
CA SER A 149 -15.92 -12.78 40.56
C SER A 149 -17.20 -13.47 40.98
N LYS A 150 -17.36 -13.71 42.28
CA LYS A 150 -18.62 -14.20 42.87
C LYS A 150 -19.56 -13.06 43.29
N LYS A 151 -19.13 -11.80 43.16
CA LYS A 151 -19.94 -10.65 43.58
C LYS A 151 -20.98 -10.32 42.50
N PRO A 152 -22.26 -10.11 42.87
CA PRO A 152 -23.31 -9.79 41.91
C PRO A 152 -23.12 -8.45 41.16
N THR A 153 -22.17 -7.60 41.56
CA THR A 153 -21.97 -6.25 41.00
C THR A 153 -20.47 -5.97 40.76
N VAL A 154 -20.08 -5.83 39.49
CA VAL A 154 -18.69 -5.59 39.04
C VAL A 154 -18.48 -4.15 38.53
N LEU A 155 -19.26 -3.17 39.03
CA LEU A 155 -19.13 -1.74 38.68
C LEU A 155 -18.80 -0.86 39.93
N PRO A 156 -18.16 0.31 39.73
CA PRO A 156 -17.35 1.02 40.73
C PRO A 156 -18.15 1.89 41.71
N GLU A 157 -19.15 1.32 42.40
CA GLU A 157 -19.92 2.07 43.41
C GLU A 157 -19.96 1.41 44.80
N ILE A 158 -19.20 0.34 45.04
CA ILE A 158 -19.28 -0.41 46.30
C ILE A 158 -18.02 -0.27 47.15
N LEU A 159 -17.72 0.97 47.56
CA LEU A 159 -16.90 1.21 48.76
C LEU A 159 -17.76 1.32 50.04
N GLN A 160 -19.11 1.18 49.99
CA GLN A 160 -19.96 1.57 51.13
C GLN A 160 -21.05 0.60 51.60
N GLN A 161 -21.21 -0.62 51.06
CA GLN A 161 -22.25 -1.53 51.57
C GLN A 161 -21.72 -2.59 52.54
N LYS A 162 -22.18 -2.48 53.80
CA LYS A 162 -21.92 -3.41 54.91
C LYS A 162 -22.48 -4.80 54.59
N ARG A 163 -21.66 -5.82 54.84
CA ARG A 163 -21.97 -7.25 54.70
C ARG A 163 -22.89 -7.73 55.82
N SER A 164 -23.92 -8.49 55.47
CA SER A 164 -24.59 -9.42 56.37
C SER A 164 -25.16 -10.59 55.55
N VAL A 165 -24.92 -11.82 56.04
CA VAL A 165 -25.46 -13.15 55.60
C VAL A 165 -24.41 -14.04 54.87
N PRO A 166 -24.35 -15.36 55.19
CA PRO A 166 -23.10 -16.12 55.38
C PRO A 166 -22.61 -16.94 54.18
N VAL A 167 -21.33 -17.31 54.29
CA VAL A 167 -20.48 -18.18 53.46
C VAL A 167 -21.26 -19.13 52.53
N GLU A 168 -21.50 -18.66 51.30
CA GLU A 168 -21.99 -19.50 50.21
C GLU A 168 -20.94 -20.57 49.85
N LYS A 169 -21.41 -21.80 49.59
CA LYS A 169 -20.62 -22.95 49.11
C LYS A 169 -19.59 -22.53 48.04
N PRO A 170 -18.39 -23.15 47.99
CA PRO A 170 -17.42 -22.87 46.95
C PRO A 170 -18.06 -23.12 45.57
N ILE A 171 -17.94 -22.12 44.70
CA ILE A 171 -18.40 -22.20 43.31
C ILE A 171 -17.17 -22.30 42.43
N SER A 172 -17.23 -23.18 41.45
CA SER A 172 -16.09 -23.43 40.58
C SER A 172 -16.55 -23.47 39.14
N VAL A 173 -15.71 -22.97 38.23
CA VAL A 173 -15.90 -23.15 36.80
C VAL A 173 -15.62 -24.62 36.50
N ALA A 174 -16.66 -25.37 36.12
CA ALA A 174 -16.55 -26.77 35.75
C ALA A 174 -16.25 -26.94 34.25
N ASN A 175 -16.76 -26.03 33.41
CA ASN A 175 -16.51 -26.02 31.98
C ASN A 175 -16.38 -24.59 31.46
N LEU A 176 -15.53 -24.39 30.45
CA LEU A 176 -15.32 -23.15 29.72
C LEU A 176 -15.41 -23.43 28.22
N THR A 177 -16.35 -22.77 27.55
CA THR A 177 -16.51 -22.84 26.09
C THR A 177 -16.47 -21.43 25.53
N VAL A 178 -15.93 -21.28 24.32
CA VAL A 178 -15.94 -20.00 23.60
C VAL A 178 -16.60 -20.19 22.25
N PHE A 179 -17.54 -19.32 21.92
CA PHE A 179 -18.17 -19.28 20.62
C PHE A 179 -17.74 -18.03 19.85
N TYR A 180 -17.69 -18.11 18.53
CA TYR A 180 -17.50 -16.97 17.64
C TYR A 180 -18.72 -16.78 16.75
N GLN A 181 -19.01 -15.53 16.39
CA GLN A 181 -20.11 -15.20 15.49
C GLN A 181 -19.65 -15.27 14.02
N ILE A 182 -20.48 -15.83 13.14
CA ILE A 182 -20.28 -15.79 11.68
C ILE A 182 -21.20 -14.76 11.01
N HIS A 183 -21.04 -14.54 9.70
CA HIS A 183 -21.74 -13.48 8.97
C HIS A 183 -23.27 -13.53 9.02
N ASP A 184 -23.88 -14.71 9.18
CA ASP A 184 -25.34 -14.86 9.32
C ASP A 184 -25.85 -14.56 10.75
N GLY A 185 -24.94 -14.22 11.67
CA GLY A 185 -25.24 -13.93 13.07
C GLY A 185 -25.24 -15.15 13.99
N SER A 186 -25.12 -16.38 13.46
CA SER A 186 -25.06 -17.61 14.25
C SER A 186 -23.73 -17.77 14.98
N TRP A 187 -23.77 -18.53 16.09
CA TRP A 187 -22.62 -18.80 16.95
C TRP A 187 -22.05 -20.19 16.67
N ARG A 188 -20.73 -20.29 16.54
CA ARG A 188 -20.00 -21.56 16.36
C ARG A 188 -18.95 -21.72 17.43
N GLU A 189 -18.69 -22.96 17.84
CA GLU A 189 -17.73 -23.26 18.91
C GLU A 189 -16.28 -23.12 18.40
N CYS A 190 -15.42 -22.54 19.23
CA CYS A 190 -13.98 -22.45 19.02
C CYS A 190 -13.29 -23.77 19.40
N GLN A 191 -12.10 -24.01 18.86
CA GLN A 191 -11.29 -25.20 19.13
C GLN A 191 -10.13 -24.88 20.07
N ASP A 192 -9.63 -25.91 20.75
CA ASP A 192 -8.47 -25.87 21.66
C ASP A 192 -8.53 -24.73 22.67
N VAL A 193 -9.72 -24.50 23.24
CA VAL A 193 -9.95 -23.46 24.24
C VAL A 193 -9.17 -23.80 25.50
N ALA A 194 -8.40 -22.83 26.00
CA ALA A 194 -7.64 -22.97 27.23
C ALA A 194 -7.65 -21.66 28.02
N ILE A 195 -7.50 -21.78 29.33
CA ILE A 195 -7.51 -20.66 30.26
C ILE A 195 -6.31 -20.71 31.19
N ALA A 196 -5.73 -19.56 31.50
CA ALA A 196 -4.61 -19.46 32.42
C ALA A 196 -4.78 -18.21 33.30
N PRO A 197 -4.41 -18.27 34.60
CA PRO A 197 -4.31 -17.07 35.41
C PRO A 197 -3.25 -16.14 34.79
N ILE A 198 -3.46 -14.83 34.89
CA ILE A 198 -2.45 -13.87 34.43
C ILE A 198 -1.23 -13.98 35.35
N ALA A 199 -0.12 -14.47 34.80
CA ALA A 199 1.12 -14.63 35.53
C ALA A 199 1.72 -13.26 35.91
N ILE A 200 2.31 -13.18 37.09
CA ILE A 200 3.05 -12.00 37.56
C ILE A 200 4.47 -12.12 37.02
N ARG A 201 4.85 -11.27 36.04
CA ARG A 201 6.20 -11.03 35.50
C ARG A 201 7.08 -12.28 35.23
N ASN A 202 7.31 -12.55 33.93
CA ASN A 202 8.29 -13.50 33.37
C ASN A 202 8.00 -15.00 33.56
N GLU A 203 6.85 -15.38 34.10
CA GLU A 203 6.41 -16.77 34.08
C GLU A 203 5.50 -17.04 32.88
N GLU A 204 5.74 -18.15 32.17
CA GLU A 204 4.83 -18.59 31.12
C GLU A 204 3.48 -18.98 31.72
N PRO A 205 2.34 -18.57 31.12
CA PRO A 205 1.03 -18.93 31.64
C PRO A 205 0.84 -20.45 31.63
N LYS A 206 0.48 -21.01 32.79
CA LYS A 206 0.10 -22.42 32.88
C LYS A 206 -1.32 -22.60 32.34
N TRP A 207 -1.42 -23.04 31.09
CA TRP A 207 -2.67 -23.26 30.38
C TRP A 207 -3.42 -24.49 30.90
N LEU A 208 -4.70 -24.31 31.18
CA LEU A 208 -5.62 -25.33 31.66
C LEU A 208 -6.67 -25.59 30.56
N THR A 209 -6.79 -26.83 30.10
CA THR A 209 -7.77 -27.26 29.10
C THR A 209 -9.02 -27.86 29.73
N ASP A 210 -8.85 -28.61 30.83
CA ASP A 210 -9.93 -29.39 31.47
C ASP A 210 -9.99 -29.23 33.00
N SER A 211 -9.40 -28.16 33.52
CA SER A 211 -9.28 -27.99 34.99
C SER A 211 -10.45 -27.22 35.57
N ILE A 212 -10.94 -27.71 36.72
CA ILE A 212 -11.89 -26.99 37.55
C ILE A 212 -11.20 -25.76 38.16
N ILE A 213 -11.75 -24.57 37.90
CA ILE A 213 -11.22 -23.31 38.44
C ILE A 213 -12.05 -22.93 39.66
N ASN A 214 -11.46 -22.99 40.84
CA ASN A 214 -12.13 -22.58 42.07
C ASN A 214 -12.15 -21.06 42.18
N ILE A 215 -13.35 -20.47 42.27
CA ILE A 215 -13.52 -19.02 42.48
C ILE A 215 -13.88 -18.80 43.94
N GLU A 216 -12.89 -18.32 44.71
CA GLU A 216 -13.10 -17.98 46.11
C GLU A 216 -14.10 -16.81 46.26
N PRO A 217 -14.95 -16.83 47.30
CA PRO A 217 -15.76 -15.67 47.64
C PRO A 217 -14.91 -14.42 47.84
N ASP A 218 -15.43 -13.27 47.43
CA ASP A 218 -14.82 -11.94 47.61
C ASP A 218 -13.47 -11.69 46.92
N LYS A 219 -12.90 -12.65 46.19
CA LYS A 219 -11.71 -12.46 45.37
C LYS A 219 -12.06 -12.15 43.92
N LEU A 220 -11.21 -11.34 43.29
CA LEU A 220 -11.21 -11.11 41.85
C LEU A 220 -10.06 -11.89 41.25
N PHE A 221 -10.35 -12.69 40.23
CA PHE A 221 -9.34 -13.45 39.50
C PHE A 221 -9.28 -12.95 38.07
N SER A 222 -8.08 -12.63 37.61
CA SER A 222 -7.85 -12.20 36.23
C SER A 222 -7.26 -13.34 35.43
N PHE A 223 -7.92 -13.68 34.33
CA PHE A 223 -7.55 -14.78 33.46
C PHE A 223 -7.26 -14.32 32.04
N MET A 224 -6.46 -15.12 31.35
CA MET A 224 -6.30 -15.11 29.91
C MET A 224 -6.99 -16.35 29.34
N ILE A 225 -7.76 -16.17 28.26
CA ILE A 225 -8.42 -17.25 27.53
C ILE A 225 -7.86 -17.26 26.11
N ARG A 226 -7.47 -18.41 25.59
CA ARG A 226 -7.05 -18.57 24.20
C ARG A 226 -7.82 -19.70 23.52
N GLY A 227 -7.82 -19.68 22.20
CA GLY A 227 -8.35 -20.75 21.38
C GLY A 227 -8.03 -20.51 19.91
N ASN A 228 -8.60 -21.32 19.04
CA ASN A 228 -8.51 -21.12 17.60
C ASN A 228 -9.82 -21.43 16.86
N ILE A 229 -9.91 -20.92 15.64
CA ILE A 229 -11.02 -21.15 14.71
C ILE A 229 -10.42 -21.71 13.42
N ARG A 230 -10.97 -22.82 12.92
CA ARG A 230 -10.58 -23.37 11.62
C ARG A 230 -11.36 -22.68 10.50
N LEU A 231 -10.64 -22.01 9.62
CA LEU A 231 -11.19 -21.27 8.47
C LEU A 231 -10.76 -21.92 7.16
N LYS A 232 -11.54 -21.69 6.10
CA LYS A 232 -11.19 -22.04 4.71
C LYS A 232 -10.56 -20.82 4.02
N GLY A 233 -9.58 -21.06 3.16
CA GLY A 233 -8.87 -20.05 2.41
C GLY A 233 -7.40 -19.92 2.82
N GLU A 234 -6.80 -18.81 2.43
CA GLU A 234 -5.40 -18.51 2.67
C GLU A 234 -5.24 -17.56 3.87
N PRO A 235 -4.24 -17.77 4.74
CA PRO A 235 -3.88 -16.80 5.76
C PRO A 235 -3.24 -15.54 5.14
N GLY A 236 -3.11 -14.49 5.94
CA GLY A 236 -2.40 -13.27 5.55
C GLY A 236 -0.96 -13.52 5.07
N THR A 237 -0.52 -12.74 4.09
CA THR A 237 0.78 -12.88 3.42
C THR A 237 1.95 -12.43 4.32
N ASP A 238 1.70 -11.49 5.24
CA ASP A 238 2.70 -10.91 6.14
C ASP A 238 2.30 -10.95 7.63
N ASN A 239 3.18 -10.46 8.50
CA ASN A 239 2.92 -10.49 9.94
C ASN A 239 1.81 -9.52 10.37
N GLN A 240 1.61 -8.41 9.67
CA GLN A 240 0.59 -7.43 10.04
C GLN A 240 -0.80 -7.94 9.66
N THR A 241 -0.94 -8.47 8.46
CA THR A 241 -2.16 -9.11 7.95
C THR A 241 -2.54 -10.33 8.80
N ARG A 242 -1.56 -11.20 9.15
CA ARG A 242 -1.80 -12.36 10.04
C ARG A 242 -2.18 -11.99 11.47
N ALA A 243 -1.81 -10.80 11.96
CA ALA A 243 -2.20 -10.33 13.28
C ALA A 243 -3.65 -9.82 13.35
N ARG A 244 -4.40 -9.87 12.24
CA ARG A 244 -5.81 -9.49 12.13
C ARG A 244 -6.72 -10.71 12.17
N ILE A 245 -8.00 -10.46 12.42
CA ILE A 245 -9.08 -11.39 12.14
C ILE A 245 -9.28 -11.48 10.63
N HIS A 246 -9.28 -12.70 10.10
CA HIS A 246 -9.47 -12.96 8.68
C HIS A 246 -10.84 -12.48 8.16
N LYS A 247 -10.87 -11.99 6.92
CA LYS A 247 -12.05 -11.42 6.25
C LYS A 247 -13.28 -12.34 6.14
N SER A 248 -13.10 -13.66 6.28
CA SER A 248 -14.21 -14.62 6.29
C SER A 248 -15.03 -14.60 7.59
N LEU A 249 -14.62 -13.79 8.56
CA LEU A 249 -15.32 -13.57 9.82
C LEU A 249 -15.85 -12.12 9.86
N PRO A 250 -17.02 -11.90 10.48
CA PRO A 250 -17.62 -10.58 10.54
C PRO A 250 -16.78 -9.59 11.35
N GLN A 251 -16.90 -8.31 11.01
CA GLN A 251 -16.37 -7.19 11.79
C GLN A 251 -17.54 -6.35 12.35
N PRO A 252 -17.56 -5.99 13.64
CA PRO A 252 -16.62 -6.39 14.68
C PRO A 252 -16.65 -7.90 14.94
N PHE A 253 -15.48 -8.48 15.17
CA PHE A 253 -15.36 -9.89 15.51
C PHE A 253 -15.86 -10.09 16.94
N LYS A 254 -16.79 -11.04 17.13
CA LYS A 254 -17.41 -11.30 18.44
C LYS A 254 -17.06 -12.68 18.96
N LEU A 255 -16.66 -12.72 20.22
CA LEU A 255 -16.43 -13.93 20.99
C LEU A 255 -17.39 -13.97 22.18
N LYS A 256 -18.15 -15.06 22.32
CA LYS A 256 -19.01 -15.32 23.48
C LYS A 256 -18.34 -16.38 24.36
N ILE A 257 -17.82 -15.94 25.49
CA ILE A 257 -17.29 -16.82 26.54
C ILE A 257 -18.48 -17.36 27.33
N VAL A 258 -18.56 -18.66 27.52
CA VAL A 258 -19.60 -19.32 28.32
C VAL A 258 -18.91 -20.18 29.36
N ILE A 259 -19.27 -19.97 30.63
CA ILE A 259 -18.84 -20.83 31.72
C ILE A 259 -20.03 -21.63 32.22
N THR A 260 -19.78 -22.87 32.62
CA THR A 260 -20.73 -23.69 33.38
C THR A 260 -20.12 -23.95 34.74
N ASP A 261 -20.87 -23.65 35.80
CA ASP A 261 -20.41 -23.91 37.15
C ASP A 261 -20.66 -25.36 37.60
N ASN A 262 -20.13 -25.71 38.78
CA ASN A 262 -20.32 -27.01 39.42
C ASN A 262 -21.78 -27.32 39.81
N PHE A 263 -22.71 -26.37 39.66
CA PHE A 263 -24.15 -26.55 39.83
C PHE A 263 -24.89 -26.54 38.49
N THR A 264 -24.18 -26.70 37.36
CA THR A 264 -24.70 -26.72 35.99
C THR A 264 -25.34 -25.41 35.51
N LYS A 265 -25.14 -24.30 36.24
CA LYS A 265 -25.63 -22.99 35.83
C LYS A 265 -24.60 -22.29 34.95
N GLN A 266 -25.06 -21.42 34.06
CA GLN A 266 -24.21 -20.73 33.09
C GLN A 266 -24.16 -19.21 33.33
N CYS A 267 -23.01 -18.58 33.07
CA CYS A 267 -22.92 -17.15 32.70
C CYS A 267 -22.19 -17.07 31.37
N SER A 268 -22.54 -16.07 30.57
CA SER A 268 -21.84 -15.74 29.35
C SER A 268 -21.42 -14.28 29.29
N LEU A 269 -20.33 -14.01 28.57
CA LEU A 269 -19.78 -12.69 28.32
C LEU A 269 -19.43 -12.58 26.83
N VAL A 270 -19.96 -11.57 26.17
CA VAL A 270 -19.58 -11.24 24.78
C VAL A 270 -18.47 -10.19 24.79
N VAL A 271 -17.42 -10.46 24.03
CA VAL A 271 -16.29 -9.57 23.79
C VAL A 271 -16.23 -9.29 22.30
N GLU A 272 -16.00 -8.03 21.94
CA GLU A 272 -15.94 -7.59 20.56
C GLU A 272 -14.54 -7.01 20.27
N GLN A 273 -14.01 -7.31 19.10
CA GLN A 273 -12.70 -6.86 18.63
C GLN A 273 -12.84 -6.34 17.20
N LEU A 274 -12.39 -5.11 16.97
CA LEU A 274 -12.18 -4.62 15.61
C LEU A 274 -10.75 -4.92 15.17
N ASN A 275 -10.60 -5.22 13.89
CA ASN A 275 -9.28 -5.25 13.29
C ASN A 275 -8.60 -3.89 13.45
N LYS A 276 -7.29 -3.93 13.71
CA LYS A 276 -6.43 -2.73 13.65
C LYS A 276 -6.48 -2.15 12.23
N PRO A 277 -6.01 -0.94 11.96
CA PRO A 277 -5.80 -0.48 10.59
C PRO A 277 -4.71 -1.33 9.90
N ILE A 278 -4.79 -1.46 8.58
CA ILE A 278 -3.69 -2.03 7.78
C ILE A 278 -2.73 -0.88 7.48
N ASP A 279 -1.43 -1.13 7.58
CA ASP A 279 -0.42 -0.17 7.14
C ASP A 279 -0.28 -0.24 5.61
N LEU A 280 -1.27 0.33 4.91
CA LEU A 280 -1.19 0.49 3.46
C LEU A 280 -0.39 1.73 3.13
N ILE A 281 0.47 1.63 2.11
CA ILE A 281 1.17 2.79 1.60
C ILE A 281 0.18 3.81 1.04
N THR A 282 0.28 5.05 1.51
CA THR A 282 -0.52 6.17 1.04
C THR A 282 0.38 7.19 0.36
N ARG A 283 -0.22 8.16 -0.31
CA ARG A 283 0.52 9.29 -0.88
C ARG A 283 1.37 9.98 0.21
N GLU A 284 0.79 10.17 1.38
CA GLU A 284 1.43 10.85 2.53
C GLU A 284 2.57 10.01 3.10
N SER A 285 2.36 8.71 3.34
CA SER A 285 3.40 7.84 3.89
C SER A 285 4.54 7.62 2.88
N PHE A 286 4.23 7.56 1.58
CA PHE A 286 5.23 7.54 0.51
C PHE A 286 6.06 8.83 0.49
N LEU A 287 5.41 10.00 0.51
CA LEU A 287 6.12 11.29 0.49
C LEU A 287 7.02 11.45 1.72
N LYS A 288 6.50 11.12 2.92
CA LYS A 288 7.26 11.17 4.17
C LYS A 288 8.49 10.26 4.12
N SER A 289 8.35 9.04 3.60
CA SER A 289 9.45 8.06 3.54
C SER A 289 10.50 8.41 2.48
N ASN A 290 10.16 9.22 1.47
CA ASN A 290 11.03 9.55 0.35
C ASN A 290 11.36 11.06 0.26
N GLN A 291 11.08 11.84 1.32
CA GLN A 291 11.21 13.31 1.33
C GLN A 291 12.62 13.83 0.97
N SER A 292 13.66 13.03 1.23
CA SER A 292 15.05 13.37 0.91
C SER A 292 15.32 13.37 -0.59
N TYR A 293 14.57 12.59 -1.37
CA TYR A 293 14.80 12.40 -2.81
C TYR A 293 13.77 13.11 -3.68
N ILE A 294 12.56 13.31 -3.17
CA ILE A 294 11.45 13.94 -3.90
C ILE A 294 11.52 15.45 -3.76
N ASN A 295 11.53 16.16 -4.89
CA ASN A 295 11.27 17.61 -4.92
C ASN A 295 9.77 17.88 -5.02
N GLU A 296 9.09 17.23 -5.98
CA GLU A 296 7.66 17.42 -6.23
C GLU A 296 7.02 16.08 -6.58
N LEU A 297 6.02 15.65 -5.81
CA LEU A 297 5.22 14.47 -6.13
C LEU A 297 4.12 14.85 -7.12
N VAL A 298 4.25 14.41 -8.36
CA VAL A 298 3.34 14.73 -9.46
C VAL A 298 2.10 13.84 -9.40
N ALA A 299 2.27 12.53 -9.25
CA ALA A 299 1.16 11.59 -9.09
C ALA A 299 1.50 10.39 -8.20
N PHE A 300 0.45 9.85 -7.59
CA PHE A 300 0.48 8.61 -6.81
C PHE A 300 -0.81 7.84 -7.14
N ILE A 301 -0.67 6.83 -7.99
CA ILE A 301 -1.78 6.02 -8.51
C ILE A 301 -1.72 4.68 -7.79
N TYR A 302 -2.87 4.14 -7.37
CA TYR A 302 -2.91 2.86 -6.67
C TYR A 302 -4.14 2.02 -7.04
N ALA A 303 -4.01 0.72 -6.84
CA ALA A 303 -5.09 -0.26 -6.89
C ALA A 303 -5.01 -1.14 -5.63
N ASP A 304 -6.16 -1.42 -5.03
CA ASP A 304 -6.26 -2.21 -3.81
C ASP A 304 -6.54 -3.67 -4.14
N ASP A 305 -5.87 -4.59 -3.46
CA ASP A 305 -6.22 -6.00 -3.42
C ASP A 305 -7.00 -6.26 -2.13
N CYS A 306 -8.33 -6.15 -2.21
CA CYS A 306 -9.22 -6.39 -1.06
C CYS A 306 -9.30 -7.86 -0.68
N GLU A 307 -8.76 -8.76 -1.50
CA GLU A 307 -8.64 -10.16 -1.11
C GLU A 307 -7.44 -10.38 -0.19
N HIS A 308 -6.32 -9.71 -0.44
CA HIS A 308 -5.09 -9.89 0.30
C HIS A 308 -4.79 -8.77 1.30
N ASP A 309 -5.68 -7.78 1.42
CA ASP A 309 -5.49 -6.61 2.27
C ASP A 309 -4.22 -5.82 1.86
N GLU A 310 -3.92 -5.75 0.56
CA GLU A 310 -2.70 -5.14 -0.01
C GLU A 310 -3.00 -3.95 -0.93
N ARG A 311 -1.98 -3.12 -1.18
CA ARG A 311 -2.05 -2.00 -2.12
C ARG A 311 -0.86 -1.98 -3.06
N VAL A 312 -1.15 -1.99 -4.35
CA VAL A 312 -0.18 -1.81 -5.43
C VAL A 312 -0.22 -0.34 -5.84
N PHE A 313 0.94 0.28 -6.04
CA PHE A 313 1.02 1.69 -6.41
C PHE A 313 2.09 1.97 -7.45
N MET A 314 1.93 3.07 -8.18
CA MET A 314 2.96 3.71 -8.96
C MET A 314 3.03 5.18 -8.59
N ALA A 315 4.24 5.72 -8.53
CA ALA A 315 4.47 7.13 -8.24
C ALA A 315 5.24 7.78 -9.38
N MET A 316 4.85 9.01 -9.70
CA MET A 316 5.56 9.90 -10.62
C MET A 316 5.95 11.17 -9.87
N TYR A 317 7.24 11.51 -9.89
CA TYR A 317 7.74 12.69 -9.17
C TYR A 317 8.94 13.30 -9.87
N LEU A 318 9.24 14.56 -9.52
CA LEU A 318 10.51 15.20 -9.83
C LEU A 318 11.47 14.97 -8.67
N ASN A 319 12.67 14.46 -8.97
CA ASN A 319 13.72 14.31 -7.96
C ASN A 319 14.38 15.67 -7.62
N LYS A 320 15.35 15.70 -6.70
CA LYS A 320 16.08 16.92 -6.33
C LYS A 320 16.87 17.56 -7.48
N GLU A 321 17.17 16.80 -8.52
CA GLU A 321 17.85 17.27 -9.74
C GLU A 321 16.85 17.75 -10.81
N ASN A 322 15.55 17.71 -10.50
CA ASN A 322 14.44 17.95 -11.41
C ASN A 322 14.40 16.99 -12.61
N GLU A 323 14.82 15.75 -12.42
CA GLU A 323 14.56 14.68 -13.38
C GLU A 323 13.20 14.06 -13.08
N LEU A 324 12.50 13.63 -14.13
CA LEU A 324 11.24 12.90 -13.98
C LEU A 324 11.54 11.46 -13.58
N VAL A 325 10.97 11.00 -12.48
CA VAL A 325 11.15 9.65 -11.96
C VAL A 325 9.81 8.94 -11.90
N LEU A 326 9.77 7.73 -12.46
CA LEU A 326 8.70 6.77 -12.24
C LEU A 326 9.17 5.71 -11.27
N LYS A 327 8.35 5.37 -10.29
CA LYS A 327 8.63 4.34 -9.29
C LYS A 327 7.46 3.38 -9.21
N SER A 328 7.74 2.08 -9.32
CA SER A 328 6.79 1.00 -9.11
C SER A 328 7.13 0.26 -7.79
N PRO A 329 6.30 -0.73 -7.38
CA PRO A 329 6.58 -1.54 -6.20
C PRO A 329 7.89 -2.33 -6.38
N GLY A 330 8.59 -2.65 -5.28
CA GLY A 330 9.80 -3.50 -5.34
C GLY A 330 11.11 -2.80 -5.71
N SER A 331 11.18 -1.47 -5.60
CA SER A 331 12.39 -0.64 -5.82
C SER A 331 12.81 -0.44 -7.28
N TYR A 332 12.01 -0.84 -8.26
CA TYR A 332 12.23 -0.40 -9.63
C TYR A 332 11.87 1.08 -9.75
N PHE A 333 12.86 1.88 -10.13
CA PHE A 333 12.64 3.25 -10.52
C PHE A 333 13.34 3.51 -11.85
N TYR A 334 12.76 4.41 -12.62
CA TYR A 334 13.32 4.82 -13.89
C TYR A 334 13.35 6.34 -13.95
N ASN A 335 14.57 6.87 -14.09
CA ASN A 335 14.82 8.29 -14.23
C ASN A 335 14.84 8.64 -15.72
N PHE A 336 14.10 9.68 -16.07
CA PHE A 336 14.08 10.26 -17.39
C PHE A 336 14.85 11.58 -17.38
N GLU A 337 16.11 11.49 -17.76
CA GLU A 337 16.89 12.66 -18.17
C GLU A 337 16.30 13.27 -19.45
N ARG A 338 16.45 14.58 -19.63
CA ARG A 338 15.99 15.28 -20.84
C ARG A 338 16.52 14.68 -22.14
N LYS A 339 17.74 14.14 -22.15
CA LYS A 339 18.30 13.45 -23.33
C LYS A 339 17.55 12.16 -23.66
N ALA A 340 17.17 11.39 -22.64
CA ALA A 340 16.40 10.17 -22.80
C ALA A 340 15.00 10.49 -23.36
N LEU A 341 14.35 11.54 -22.85
CA LEU A 341 13.06 12.01 -23.35
C LEU A 341 13.12 12.40 -24.84
N ARG A 342 14.11 13.20 -25.24
CA ARG A 342 14.30 13.59 -26.65
C ARG A 342 14.56 12.40 -27.57
N THR A 343 15.28 11.39 -27.07
CA THR A 343 15.52 10.15 -27.83
C THR A 343 14.22 9.39 -28.03
N MET A 344 13.37 9.35 -26.99
CA MET A 344 12.06 8.71 -27.07
C MET A 344 11.13 9.43 -28.04
N GLU A 345 11.07 10.77 -28.01
CA GLU A 345 10.31 11.59 -28.97
C GLU A 345 10.77 11.38 -30.42
N PHE A 346 12.10 11.32 -30.64
CA PHE A 346 12.66 11.04 -31.96
C PHE A 346 12.22 9.67 -32.47
N ASN A 347 12.31 8.64 -31.62
CA ASN A 347 11.90 7.28 -31.98
C ASN A 347 10.40 7.19 -32.23
N ALA A 348 9.58 7.84 -31.40
CA ALA A 348 8.13 7.91 -31.57
C ALA A 348 7.75 8.53 -32.92
N ARG A 349 8.43 9.62 -33.30
CA ARG A 349 8.25 10.28 -34.60
C ARG A 349 8.68 9.41 -35.78
N GLN A 350 9.82 8.74 -35.67
CA GLN A 350 10.32 7.83 -36.73
C GLN A 350 9.36 6.67 -36.96
N ASN A 351 8.82 6.10 -35.87
CA ASN A 351 7.94 4.93 -35.93
C ASN A 351 6.45 5.31 -36.06
N GLN A 352 6.11 6.60 -36.04
CA GLN A 352 4.75 7.12 -36.06
C GLN A 352 3.86 6.56 -34.93
N THR A 353 4.44 6.28 -33.76
CA THR A 353 3.73 5.70 -32.61
C THR A 353 3.35 6.79 -31.60
N PRO A 354 2.04 7.05 -31.38
CA PRO A 354 1.59 8.03 -30.39
C PRO A 354 1.69 7.51 -28.95
N GLU A 355 1.96 6.22 -28.77
CA GLU A 355 2.05 5.55 -27.48
C GLU A 355 3.22 4.55 -27.50
N ILE A 356 4.02 4.55 -26.43
CA ILE A 356 5.14 3.62 -26.25
C ILE A 356 5.03 2.96 -24.88
N ASN A 357 5.04 1.62 -24.84
CA ASN A 357 5.12 0.89 -23.58
C ASN A 357 6.48 1.11 -22.89
N LEU A 358 6.46 1.42 -21.61
CA LEU A 358 7.66 1.54 -20.79
C LEU A 358 7.94 0.18 -20.15
N ASP A 359 8.54 -0.74 -20.91
CA ASP A 359 8.74 -2.14 -20.48
C ASP A 359 9.46 -2.27 -19.12
N ARG A 360 10.35 -1.33 -18.79
CA ARG A 360 11.04 -1.29 -17.48
C ARG A 360 10.12 -1.02 -16.29
N MET A 361 8.92 -0.50 -16.55
CA MET A 361 7.88 -0.24 -15.56
C MET A 361 6.82 -1.34 -15.51
N HIS A 362 6.92 -2.37 -16.38
CA HIS A 362 6.05 -3.53 -16.32
C HIS A 362 6.46 -4.41 -15.16
N TYR A 363 5.54 -4.60 -14.23
CA TYR A 363 5.67 -5.55 -13.12
C TYR A 363 4.45 -6.45 -13.11
N GLN A 364 4.66 -7.76 -12.93
CA GLN A 364 3.59 -8.73 -12.77
C GLN A 364 4.00 -9.77 -11.73
N TYR A 365 3.22 -9.88 -10.66
CA TYR A 365 3.46 -10.85 -9.59
C TYR A 365 2.18 -11.14 -8.82
N ALA A 366 1.90 -12.42 -8.54
CA ALA A 366 0.80 -12.85 -7.66
C ALA A 366 -0.56 -12.16 -7.93
N GLY A 367 -0.98 -12.05 -9.20
CA GLY A 367 -2.26 -11.42 -9.57
C GLY A 367 -2.24 -9.88 -9.61
N GLN A 368 -1.10 -9.26 -9.29
CA GLN A 368 -0.86 -7.84 -9.42
C GLN A 368 -0.13 -7.56 -10.74
N GLU A 369 -0.53 -6.50 -11.44
CA GLU A 369 0.16 -6.03 -12.64
C GLU A 369 0.19 -4.49 -12.66
N THR A 370 1.35 -3.92 -12.98
CA THR A 370 1.50 -2.48 -13.23
C THR A 370 2.15 -2.25 -14.59
N LYS A 371 1.64 -1.31 -15.37
CA LYS A 371 2.18 -0.86 -16.65
C LYS A 371 2.21 0.66 -16.71
N ALA A 372 3.14 1.20 -17.50
CA ALA A 372 3.18 2.61 -17.82
C ALA A 372 3.44 2.81 -19.31
N PHE A 373 2.74 3.76 -19.91
CA PHE A 373 2.85 4.09 -21.33
C PHE A 373 3.20 5.55 -21.50
N ALA A 374 4.23 5.84 -22.27
CA ALA A 374 4.57 7.19 -22.67
C ALA A 374 3.63 7.65 -23.78
N ILE A 375 2.98 8.80 -23.59
CA ILE A 375 1.99 9.35 -24.52
C ILE A 375 2.57 10.57 -25.25
N PHE A 376 2.46 10.54 -26.58
CA PHE A 376 2.98 11.56 -27.48
C PHE A 376 1.83 12.25 -28.21
N ASP A 377 1.97 13.55 -28.44
CA ASP A 377 1.06 14.31 -29.28
C ASP A 377 1.07 13.73 -30.70
N PRO A 378 -0.06 13.25 -31.25
CA PRO A 378 -0.08 12.64 -32.59
C PRO A 378 0.42 13.55 -33.71
N GLU A 379 0.34 14.87 -33.54
CA GLU A 379 0.77 15.84 -34.55
C GLU A 379 2.26 16.17 -34.46
N THR A 380 2.76 16.38 -33.24
CA THR A 380 4.14 16.88 -33.03
C THR A 380 5.10 15.81 -32.53
N TYR A 381 4.59 14.68 -32.06
CA TYR A 381 5.29 13.63 -31.31
C TYR A 381 6.04 14.15 -30.09
N MET A 382 5.57 15.26 -29.52
CA MET A 382 6.04 15.76 -28.25
C MET A 382 5.51 14.85 -27.15
N PHE A 383 6.40 14.38 -26.28
CA PHE A 383 6.00 13.63 -25.10
C PHE A 383 5.24 14.57 -24.16
N TYR A 384 4.06 14.19 -23.64
CA TYR A 384 3.27 15.11 -22.80
C TYR A 384 2.60 14.47 -21.58
N ALA A 385 2.39 13.16 -21.59
CA ALA A 385 1.73 12.45 -20.51
C ALA A 385 2.25 11.02 -20.36
N ILE A 386 1.98 10.42 -19.20
CA ILE A 386 2.14 8.99 -18.98
C ILE A 386 0.79 8.40 -18.57
N ARG A 387 0.38 7.32 -19.23
CA ARG A 387 -0.76 6.50 -18.79
C ARG A 387 -0.26 5.39 -17.89
N PHE A 388 -0.82 5.31 -16.69
CA PHE A 388 -0.59 4.23 -15.73
C PHE A 388 -1.77 3.27 -15.78
N GLU A 389 -1.46 1.98 -15.79
CA GLU A 389 -2.45 0.90 -15.69
C GLU A 389 -2.02 -0.01 -14.54
N LEU A 390 -2.81 -0.05 -13.48
CA LEU A 390 -2.60 -0.91 -12.32
C LEU A 390 -3.77 -1.87 -12.20
N SER A 391 -3.48 -3.13 -11.93
CA SER A 391 -4.50 -4.14 -11.64
C SER A 391 -4.07 -5.06 -10.52
N THR A 392 -5.06 -5.49 -9.74
CA THR A 392 -4.96 -6.53 -8.72
C THR A 392 -6.02 -7.60 -9.02
N SER A 393 -6.10 -8.61 -8.16
CA SER A 393 -7.15 -9.64 -8.24
C SER A 393 -8.57 -9.04 -8.11
N THR A 394 -8.71 -7.91 -7.41
CA THR A 394 -10.01 -7.31 -7.10
C THR A 394 -10.30 -5.98 -7.77
N SER A 395 -9.29 -5.18 -8.09
CA SER A 395 -9.49 -3.82 -8.59
C SER A 395 -8.56 -3.47 -9.74
N LYS A 396 -8.94 -2.43 -10.49
CA LYS A 396 -8.15 -1.87 -11.59
C LYS A 396 -8.21 -0.35 -11.56
N THR A 397 -7.09 0.30 -11.87
CA THR A 397 -6.98 1.75 -11.97
C THR A 397 -6.19 2.11 -13.23
N GLU A 398 -6.79 2.98 -14.04
CA GLU A 398 -6.19 3.56 -15.24
C GLU A 398 -6.21 5.08 -15.11
N GLU A 399 -5.06 5.72 -15.19
CA GLU A 399 -4.93 7.16 -15.04
C GLU A 399 -3.88 7.71 -15.99
N THR A 400 -4.20 8.76 -16.74
CA THR A 400 -3.25 9.47 -17.60
C THR A 400 -2.85 10.78 -16.95
N VAL A 401 -1.56 10.93 -16.64
CA VAL A 401 -1.04 12.08 -15.90
C VAL A 401 -0.14 12.92 -16.80
N LEU A 402 -0.40 14.23 -16.80
CA LEU A 402 0.44 15.22 -17.48
C LEU A 402 1.81 15.32 -16.84
N ILE A 403 2.80 15.51 -17.70
CA ILE A 403 4.19 15.66 -17.26
C ILE A 403 4.51 17.14 -17.15
N PRO A 404 5.15 17.58 -16.04
CA PRO A 404 5.59 18.96 -15.88
C PRO A 404 6.88 19.22 -16.68
N ILE A 405 6.82 19.13 -18.02
CA ILE A 405 7.99 19.18 -18.92
C ILE A 405 8.84 20.42 -18.72
N GLU A 406 8.20 21.56 -18.44
CA GLU A 406 8.91 22.83 -18.19
C GLU A 406 9.83 22.78 -16.96
N LYS A 407 9.56 21.85 -16.04
CA LYS A 407 10.34 21.68 -14.82
C LYS A 407 11.49 20.68 -14.98
N ILE A 408 11.50 19.87 -16.05
CA ILE A 408 12.50 18.80 -16.25
C ILE A 408 13.82 19.37 -16.79
N LYS A 409 14.95 19.04 -16.15
CA LYS A 409 16.29 19.53 -16.53
C LYS A 409 16.99 18.69 -17.60
#